data_AF-A0AAE3H7T2-F1
#
_entry.id   AF-A0AAE3H7T2-F1
#
_cell.length_a   1.000
_cell.length_b   1.000
_cell.length_c   1.000
_cell.angle_alpha   90.00
_cell.angle_beta   90.00
_cell.angle_gamma   90.00
#
_symmetry.space_group_name_H-M   'P 1'
#
loop_
_entity.id
_entity.type
_entity.pdbx_description
1 polymer ?
#
loop_
_entity_poly.entity_id
_entity_poly.type
_entity_poly.pdbx_seq_one_letter_code
_entity_poly.pdbx_strand_id
1 'polypeptide(L)' 'MKIKLQIDNILLDEAQLLVPLKTKEEIVEEALRLHLASLKRLKMIELFGKVTCEGNINETRAVKQ' A
#
# COMPACT_ATOMS: atom_id res chain seq x y z
N MET A 1 10.44 -14.84 11.17
CA MET A 1 11.79 -15.03 10.58
C MET A 1 12.62 -13.81 10.91
N LYS A 2 13.82 -13.96 11.47
CA LYS A 2 14.70 -12.82 11.78
C LYS A 2 15.73 -12.65 10.67
N ILE A 3 15.82 -11.44 10.12
CA ILE A 3 16.74 -11.09 9.02
C ILE A 3 17.70 -10.02 9.55
N LYS A 4 19.00 -10.18 9.28
CA LYS A 4 19.96 -9.09 9.50
C LYS A 4 19.89 -8.17 8.31
N LEU A 5 19.47 -6.94 8.54
CA LEU A 5 19.35 -5.91 7.52
C LEU A 5 20.14 -4.68 7.98
N GLN A 6 20.94 -4.10 7.09
CA GLN A 6 21.52 -2.78 7.31
C GLN A 6 20.56 -1.72 6.78
N ILE A 7 20.16 -0.79 7.65
CA ILE A 7 19.30 0.35 7.34
C ILE A 7 20.01 1.60 7.85
N ASP A 8 19.84 2.71 7.12
CA ASP A 8 20.32 4.02 7.57
C ASP A 8 19.60 4.42 8.87
N ASN A 9 20.38 4.76 9.90
CA ASN A 9 19.85 5.17 11.18
C ASN A 9 19.08 6.50 11.06
N ILE A 10 19.46 7.40 10.16
CA ILE A 10 18.77 8.69 9.99
C ILE A 10 17.31 8.45 9.55
N LEU A 11 17.11 7.57 8.57
CA LEU A 11 15.78 7.20 8.08
C LEU A 11 14.94 6.55 9.17
N LEU A 12 15.57 5.74 10.02
CA LEU A 12 14.91 5.05 11.11
C LEU A 12 14.51 6.04 12.21
N ASP A 13 15.37 7.00 12.53
CA ASP A 13 15.10 8.05 13.51
C ASP A 13 13.96 8.96 13.03
N GLU A 14 13.94 9.33 11.75
CA GLU A 14 12.81 10.06 11.15
C GLU A 14 11.50 9.27 11.25
N ALA A 15 11.52 7.98 10.94
CA ALA A 15 10.34 7.13 11.05
C ALA A 15 9.89 6.97 12.51
N GLN A 16 10.82 6.90 13.45
CA GLN A 16 10.55 6.82 14.88
C GLN A 16 9.87 8.10 15.41
N LEU A 17 10.26 9.28 14.90
CA LEU A 17 9.60 10.55 15.24
C LEU A 17 8.14 10.58 14.78
N LEU A 18 7.84 10.00 13.61
CA LEU A 18 6.48 9.91 13.07
C LEU A 18 5.65 8.81 13.75
N VAL A 19 6.30 7.78 14.30
CA VAL A 19 5.64 6.63 14.91
C VAL A 19 6.31 6.23 16.25
N PRO A 20 6.13 7.04 17.32
CA PRO A 20 6.96 6.96 18.53
C PRO A 20 6.80 5.71 19.39
N LEU A 21 5.82 4.84 19.09
CA LEU A 21 5.52 3.64 19.89
C LEU A 21 5.94 2.32 19.22
N LYS A 22 6.54 2.37 18.02
CA LYS A 22 6.93 1.16 17.29
C LYS A 22 8.40 0.83 17.48
N THR A 23 8.71 -0.45 17.58
CA THR A 23 10.08 -0.94 17.50
C THR A 23 10.64 -0.79 16.07
N LYS A 24 11.97 -0.84 15.94
CA LYS A 24 12.64 -0.80 14.63
C LYS A 24 12.10 -1.87 13.66
N GLU A 25 11.81 -3.06 14.17
CA GLU A 25 11.26 -4.17 13.37
C GLU A 25 9.84 -3.84 12.87
N GLU A 26 8.98 -3.31 13.73
CA GLU A 26 7.61 -2.92 13.37
C GLU A 26 7.56 -1.73 12.40
N ILE A 27 8.49 -0.78 12.52
CA ILE A 27 8.65 0.33 11.58
C ILE A 27 8.95 -0.21 10.18
N VAL A 28 9.91 -1.14 10.08
CA VAL A 28 10.30 -1.75 8.80
C VAL A 28 9.17 -2.58 8.20
N GLU A 29 8.47 -3.36 9.02
CA GLU A 29 7.35 -4.17 8.54
C GLU A 29 6.19 -3.29 8.03
N GLU A 30 5.87 -2.21 8.74
CA GLU A 30 4.86 -1.25 8.29
C GLU A 30 5.26 -0.57 6.99
N ALA A 31 6.52 -0.12 6.88
CA ALA A 31 7.03 0.52 5.68
C ALA A 31 6.92 -0.40 4.46
N LEU A 32 7.26 -1.69 4.61
CA LEU A 32 7.10 -2.70 3.56
C LEU A 32 5.63 -2.90 3.18
N ARG A 33 4.73 -2.97 4.17
CA ARG A 33 3.29 -3.14 3.93
C ARG A 33 2.72 -1.97 3.12
N LEU A 34 3.07 -0.74 3.51
CA LEU A 34 2.65 0.48 2.83
C LEU A 34 3.23 0.57 1.42
N HIS A 35 4.50 0.20 1.24
CA HIS A 35 5.15 0.21 -0.07
C HIS A 35 4.47 -0.78 -1.03
N LEU A 36 4.22 -2.01 -0.60
CA LEU A 36 3.51 -3.01 -1.39
C LEU A 36 2.08 -2.55 -1.73
N ALA A 37 1.38 -1.92 -0.80
CA ALA A 37 0.05 -1.36 -1.06
C ALA A 37 0.12 -0.25 -2.13
N SER A 38 1.15 0.60 -2.09
CA SER A 38 1.37 1.64 -3.09
C SER A 38 1.63 1.05 -4.48
N LEU A 39 2.51 0.06 -4.58
CA LEU A 39 2.80 -0.62 -5.85
C LEU A 39 1.56 -1.32 -6.43
N LYS A 40 0.74 -1.96 -5.59
CA LYS A 40 -0.54 -2.55 -6.02
C LYS A 40 -1.48 -1.50 -6.60
N ARG A 41 -1.58 -0.32 -5.96
CA ARG A 41 -2.39 0.80 -6.47
C ARG A 41 -1.87 1.31 -7.81
N LEU A 42 -0.56 1.47 -7.96
CA LEU A 42 0.04 1.87 -9.24
C LEU A 42 -0.27 0.86 -10.35
N LYS A 43 -0.17 -0.44 -10.05
CA LYS A 43 -0.52 -1.50 -11.00
C LYS A 43 -2.01 -1.49 -11.37
N MET A 44 -2.90 -1.12 -10.46
CA MET A 44 -4.31 -0.91 -10.80
C MET A 44 -4.51 0.26 -11.76
N ILE A 45 -3.72 1.35 -11.63
CA ILE A 45 -3.76 2.48 -12.56
C ILE A 45 -3.37 2.02 -13.97
N GLU A 46 -2.43 1.08 -14.12
CA GLU A 46 -2.05 0.52 -15.42
C GLU A 46 -3.19 -0.26 -16.11
N LEU A 47 -4.21 -0.68 -15.37
CA LEU A 47 -5.39 -1.35 -15.88
C LEU A 47 -6.47 -0.37 -16.36
N PHE A 48 -6.41 0.91 -15.98
CA PHE A 48 -7.33 1.92 -16.50
C PHE A 48 -7.19 2.05 -18.02
N GLY A 49 -8.30 1.93 -18.74
CA GLY A 49 -8.34 1.98 -20.21
C GLY A 49 -7.98 0.66 -20.91
N LYS A 50 -7.50 -0.35 -20.19
CA LYS A 50 -7.25 -1.71 -20.72
C LYS A 50 -8.33 -2.72 -20.33
N VAL A 51 -9.07 -2.44 -19.25
CA VAL A 51 -10.17 -3.29 -18.80
C VAL A 51 -11.44 -2.82 -19.49
N THR A 52 -11.99 -3.64 -20.38
CA THR A 52 -13.38 -3.51 -20.83
C THR A 52 -14.29 -3.91 -19.68
N CYS A 53 -15.00 -2.94 -19.10
CA CYS A 53 -16.11 -3.27 -18.20
C CYS A 53 -17.23 -3.89 -19.03
N GLU A 54 -17.25 -5.22 -19.11
CA GLU A 54 -18.38 -5.98 -19.65
C GLU A 54 -19.52 -5.98 -18.62
N GLY A 55 -20.28 -4.89 -18.61
CA GLY A 55 -21.43 -4.72 -17.73
C GLY A 55 -22.13 -3.40 -18.03
N ASN A 56 -23.43 -3.45 -18.31
CA ASN A 56 -24.24 -2.26 -18.53
C ASN A 56 -24.43 -1.51 -17.21
N ILE A 57 -23.67 -0.43 -17.02
CA ILE A 57 -23.69 0.40 -15.79
C ILE A 57 -25.10 0.89 -15.45
N ASN A 58 -25.98 1.01 -16.46
CA ASN A 58 -27.36 1.43 -16.27
C ASN A 58 -28.22 0.35 -15.56
N GLU A 59 -27.93 -0.93 -15.78
CA GLU A 59 -28.65 -2.04 -15.13
C GLU A 59 -28.29 -2.13 -13.65
N THR A 60 -27.03 -1.86 -13.28
CA THR A 60 -26.59 -1.89 -11.87
C THR A 60 -27.14 -0.73 -11.04
N ARG A 61 -27.51 0.39 -11.67
CA ARG A 61 -28.12 1.56 -11.00
C ARG A 61 -29.62 1.38 -10.76
N ALA A 62 -30.32 0.64 -11.61
CA ALA A 62 -31.75 0.42 -11.51
C ALA A 62 -32.17 -0.46 -10.33
N VAL A 63 -31.27 -1.32 -9.81
CA VAL A 63 -31.56 -2.28 -8.73
C VAL A 63 -31.52 -1.64 -7.32
N LYS A 64 -31.18 -0.34 -7.21
CA LYS A 64 -31.06 0.37 -5.92
C LYS A 64 -32.08 1.50 -5.71
N GLN A 65 -33.15 1.55 -6.50
CA GLN A 65 -34.28 2.47 -6.27
C GLN A 65 -35.50 1.72 -5.73
#